data_AF-A0A1Q8YKZ5-F1
#
_entry.id   AF-A0A1Q8YKZ5-F1
#
_cell.length_a   1.000
_cell.length_b   1.000
_cell.length_c   1.000
_cell.angle_alpha   90.00
_cell.angle_beta   90.00
_cell.angle_gamma   90.00
#
_symmetry.space_group_name_H-M   'P 1'
#
loop_
_entity.id
_entity.type
_entity.pdbx_description
1 polymer ?
#
loop_
_entity_poly.entity_id
_entity_poly.type
_entity_poly.pdbx_seq_one_letter_code
_entity_poly.pdbx_strand_id
1 'polypeptide(L)'
;MSSIMDASNFILIACMVDKTRLSRSEGATSNPYHIALSICLESLRSFLAEKKQDHLQTHVVVECRGKKEDRELELEFRRICDGNNPSNRQLPFDIVFADKKTNLTGLQLADLVARPVGLNYIRPAQANQAFDLLKRKFYCDGGRKQVGSGYENVGLIIYPPQKAKSPDEPTEAVTPTRNPQST
;
A
#
# COMPACT_ATOMS: atom_id res chain seq x y z
N MET A 1 -13.84 -4.83 -15.78
CA MET A 1 -13.03 -4.58 -14.57
C MET A 1 -12.24 -3.28 -14.68
N SER A 2 -11.50 -3.06 -15.78
CA SER A 2 -10.77 -1.81 -16.05
C SER A 2 -11.67 -0.57 -16.11
N SER A 3 -12.85 -0.65 -16.75
CA SER A 3 -13.77 0.50 -16.88
C SER A 3 -14.32 1.01 -15.54
N ILE A 4 -14.64 0.11 -14.60
CA ILE A 4 -15.12 0.49 -13.27
C ILE A 4 -14.01 1.21 -12.51
N MET A 5 -12.80 0.65 -12.52
CA MET A 5 -11.65 1.23 -11.82
C MET A 5 -11.29 2.61 -12.38
N ASP A 6 -11.37 2.78 -13.70
CA ASP A 6 -11.09 4.05 -14.38
C ASP A 6 -12.16 5.11 -14.04
N ALA A 7 -13.45 4.74 -14.12
CA ALA A 7 -14.57 5.65 -13.85
C ALA A 7 -14.74 6.01 -12.36
N SER A 8 -14.33 5.14 -11.43
CA SER A 8 -14.44 5.41 -9.99
C SER A 8 -13.47 6.51 -9.54
N ASN A 9 -13.97 7.54 -8.86
CA ASN A 9 -13.16 8.62 -8.30
C ASN A 9 -12.73 8.29 -6.87
N PHE A 10 -11.50 7.84 -6.68
CA PHE A 10 -10.91 7.54 -5.38
C PHE A 10 -9.41 7.83 -5.38
N ILE A 11 -8.86 7.94 -4.17
CA ILE A 11 -7.42 8.01 -3.93
C ILE A 11 -6.97 6.68 -3.35
N LEU A 12 -5.86 6.17 -3.85
CA LEU A 12 -5.27 4.89 -3.47
C LEU A 12 -4.02 5.11 -2.63
N ILE A 13 -4.00 4.49 -1.46
CA ILE A 13 -2.80 4.31 -0.64
C ILE A 13 -2.63 2.80 -0.50
N ALA A 14 -1.45 2.28 -0.80
CA ALA A 14 -1.14 0.86 -0.69
C ALA A 14 0.24 0.65 -0.05
N CYS A 15 0.31 -0.34 0.83
CA CYS A 15 1.56 -0.80 1.42
C CYS A 15 1.84 -2.25 0.97
N MET A 16 3.02 -2.48 0.43
CA MET A 16 3.55 -3.80 0.10
C MET A 16 4.59 -4.21 1.13
N VAL A 17 4.28 -5.23 1.93
CA VAL A 17 5.23 -5.78 2.90
C VAL A 17 5.88 -7.04 2.33
N ASP A 18 7.16 -6.94 2.01
CA ASP A 18 7.99 -8.05 1.57
C ASP A 18 8.46 -8.87 2.79
N LYS A 19 7.70 -9.92 3.09
CA LYS A 19 7.98 -10.84 4.20
C LYS A 19 9.35 -11.53 4.10
N THR A 20 9.84 -11.77 2.88
CA THR A 20 11.14 -12.43 2.67
C THR A 20 12.30 -11.53 3.04
N ARG A 21 12.15 -10.22 2.80
CA ARG A 21 13.13 -9.20 3.18
C ARG A 21 12.99 -8.78 4.65
N LEU A 22 11.76 -8.76 5.17
CA LEU A 22 11.49 -8.44 6.57
C LEU A 22 12.15 -9.46 7.52
N SER A 23 12.01 -10.76 7.26
CA SER A 23 12.61 -11.80 8.11
C SER A 23 14.14 -11.72 8.18
N ARG A 24 14.78 -11.20 7.14
CA ARG A 24 16.23 -11.00 7.08
C ARG A 24 16.72 -9.75 7.80
N SER A 25 15.85 -8.76 8.03
CA SER A 25 16.25 -7.44 8.55
C SER A 25 15.88 -7.23 10.03
N GLU A 26 14.71 -7.67 10.47
CA GLU A 26 14.19 -7.36 11.82
C GLU A 26 14.01 -8.59 12.72
N GLY A 27 14.37 -9.79 12.25
CA GLY A 27 14.02 -11.03 12.94
C GLY A 27 12.50 -11.25 13.00
N ALA A 28 12.06 -12.38 13.56
CA ALA A 28 10.68 -12.87 13.48
C ALA A 28 9.64 -12.08 14.32
N THR A 29 9.94 -10.86 14.77
CA THR A 29 9.16 -10.16 15.82
C THR A 29 8.13 -9.15 15.30
N SER A 30 8.29 -8.60 14.10
CA SER A 30 7.36 -7.60 13.56
C SER A 30 6.23 -8.24 12.73
N ASN A 31 4.98 -8.07 13.15
CA ASN A 31 3.82 -8.54 12.40
C ASN A 31 3.63 -7.71 11.11
N PRO A 32 3.68 -8.30 9.91
CA PRO A 32 3.50 -7.59 8.63
C PRO A 32 2.22 -6.76 8.55
N TYR A 33 1.15 -7.21 9.21
CA TYR A 33 -0.12 -6.49 9.23
C TYR A 33 -0.04 -5.21 10.05
N HIS A 34 0.67 -5.21 11.17
CA HIS A 34 0.84 -4.03 12.02
C HIS A 34 1.71 -2.98 11.31
N ILE A 35 2.77 -3.44 10.64
CA ILE A 35 3.61 -2.58 9.80
C ILE A 35 2.78 -1.93 8.69
N ALA A 36 2.03 -2.73 7.93
CA ALA A 36 1.19 -2.22 6.85
C ALA A 36 0.15 -1.21 7.36
N LEU A 37 -0.49 -1.51 8.49
CA LEU A 37 -1.47 -0.62 9.12
C LEU A 37 -0.83 0.73 9.49
N SER A 38 0.29 0.71 10.23
CA SER A 38 0.98 1.93 10.66
C SER A 38 1.38 2.81 9.48
N ILE A 39 1.97 2.22 8.43
CA ILE A 39 2.36 2.93 7.19
C ILE A 39 1.14 3.55 6.50
N CYS A 40 0.05 2.79 6.35
CA CYS A 40 -1.16 3.26 5.69
C CYS A 40 -1.83 4.40 6.47
N LEU A 41 -1.87 4.34 7.80
CA LEU A 41 -2.45 5.40 8.63
C LEU A 41 -1.63 6.69 8.59
N GLU A 42 -0.30 6.61 8.61
CA GLU A 42 0.57 7.80 8.45
C GLU A 42 0.40 8.43 7.06
N SER A 43 0.30 7.60 6.02
CA SER A 43 0.07 8.07 4.64
C SER A 43 -1.31 8.71 4.51
N LEU A 44 -2.34 8.13 5.14
CA LEU A 44 -3.69 8.70 5.19
C LEU A 44 -3.69 10.05 5.90
N ARG A 45 -2.99 10.17 7.02
CA ARG A 45 -2.85 11.45 7.74
C ARG A 45 -2.17 12.49 6.87
N SER A 46 -1.11 12.11 6.16
CA SER A 46 -0.40 13.02 5.24
C SER A 46 -1.32 13.52 4.12
N PHE A 47 -2.14 12.63 3.54
CA PHE A 47 -3.18 13.01 2.58
C PHE A 47 -4.20 13.99 3.18
N LEU A 48 -4.71 13.72 4.38
CA LEU A 48 -5.67 14.61 5.05
C LEU A 48 -5.06 15.96 5.40
N ALA A 49 -3.78 15.99 5.79
CA ALA A 49 -3.06 17.23 6.08
C ALA A 49 -2.90 18.09 4.82
N GLU A 50 -2.61 17.48 3.65
CA GLU A 50 -2.62 18.17 2.36
C GLU A 50 -3.99 18.84 2.10
N LYS A 51 -5.08 18.18 2.50
CA LYS A 51 -6.44 18.72 2.39
C LYS A 51 -6.85 19.65 3.52
N LYS A 52 -5.97 19.90 4.50
CA LYS A 52 -6.24 20.66 5.73
C LYS A 52 -7.38 20.08 6.56
N GLN A 53 -7.49 18.74 6.58
CA GLN A 53 -8.55 17.98 7.25
C GLN A 53 -8.00 17.00 8.30
N ASP A 54 -6.70 17.03 8.60
CA ASP A 54 -6.05 16.12 9.56
C ASP A 54 -6.45 16.36 11.02
N HIS A 55 -7.20 17.42 11.31
CA HIS A 55 -7.78 17.69 12.63
C HIS A 55 -9.19 17.13 12.80
N LEU A 56 -9.84 16.66 11.72
CA LEU A 56 -11.19 16.13 11.76
C LEU A 56 -11.18 14.63 12.09
N GLN A 57 -12.18 14.17 12.84
CA GLN A 57 -12.36 12.75 13.09
C GLN A 57 -12.61 12.01 11.77
N THR A 58 -11.73 11.05 11.45
CA THR A 58 -11.83 10.25 10.23
C THR A 58 -12.14 8.80 10.58
N HIS A 59 -13.21 8.26 10.01
CA HIS A 59 -13.59 6.86 10.20
C HIS A 59 -12.85 5.97 9.19
N VAL A 60 -12.12 4.97 9.69
CA VAL A 60 -11.41 3.97 8.91
C VAL A 60 -12.23 2.69 8.94
N VAL A 61 -12.87 2.36 7.82
CA VAL A 61 -13.71 1.18 7.69
C VAL A 61 -12.87 -0.03 7.28
N VAL A 62 -12.96 -1.11 8.05
CA VAL A 62 -12.25 -2.37 7.81
C VAL A 62 -13.22 -3.55 7.72
N GLU A 63 -12.90 -4.56 6.91
CA GLU A 63 -13.68 -5.80 6.81
C GLU A 63 -13.39 -6.72 8.01
N CYS A 64 -14.43 -7.25 8.66
CA CYS A 64 -14.28 -8.25 9.72
C CYS A 64 -13.64 -9.55 9.20
N ARG A 65 -12.66 -10.09 9.93
CA ARG A 65 -11.99 -11.36 9.60
C ARG A 65 -12.08 -12.43 10.70
N GLY A 66 -12.64 -12.09 11.86
CA GLY A 66 -12.85 -13.01 12.96
C GLY A 66 -12.65 -12.31 14.30
N LYS A 67 -13.38 -12.74 15.35
CA LYS A 67 -13.40 -12.05 16.65
C LYS A 67 -12.01 -11.82 17.27
N LYS A 68 -11.06 -12.72 17.01
CA LYS A 68 -9.71 -12.63 17.55
C LYS A 68 -8.90 -11.62 16.72
N GLU A 69 -8.90 -11.79 15.41
CA GLU A 69 -8.22 -10.93 14.44
C GLU A 69 -8.71 -9.48 14.52
N ASP A 70 -10.03 -9.28 14.63
CA ASP A 70 -10.67 -7.97 14.73
C ASP A 70 -10.24 -7.26 16.02
N ARG A 71 -10.18 -7.99 17.14
CA ARG A 71 -9.71 -7.45 18.44
C ARG A 71 -8.23 -7.09 18.41
N GLU A 72 -7.39 -7.95 17.84
CA GLU A 72 -5.96 -7.68 17.69
C GLU A 72 -5.72 -6.44 16.81
N LEU A 73 -6.47 -6.32 15.70
CA LEU A 73 -6.42 -5.17 14.82
C LEU A 73 -6.88 -3.88 15.50
N GLU A 74 -7.99 -3.92 16.24
CA GLU A 74 -8.51 -2.75 16.97
C GLU A 74 -7.51 -2.25 18.02
N LEU A 75 -6.92 -3.17 18.79
CA LEU A 75 -5.94 -2.83 19.81
C LEU A 75 -4.71 -2.15 19.19
N GLU A 76 -4.20 -2.70 18.09
CA GLU A 76 -3.04 -2.11 17.41
C GLU A 76 -3.38 -0.77 16.77
N PHE A 77 -4.55 -0.65 16.13
CA PHE A 77 -5.04 0.60 15.57
C PHE A 77 -5.07 1.71 16.63
N ARG A 78 -5.64 1.42 17.80
CA ARG A 78 -5.73 2.39 18.90
C ARG A 78 -4.35 2.81 19.41
N ARG A 79 -3.42 1.85 19.60
CA ARG A 79 -2.03 2.17 19.97
C ARG A 79 -1.36 3.11 18.98
N ILE A 80 -1.52 2.85 17.68
CA ILE A 80 -0.97 3.71 16.62
C ILE A 80 -1.60 5.11 16.72
N CYS A 81 -2.92 5.20 16.89
CA CYS A 81 -3.62 6.48 17.02
C CYS A 81 -3.27 7.25 18.30
N ASP A 82 -2.90 6.56 19.38
CA ASP A 82 -2.48 7.17 20.64
C ASP A 82 -1.03 7.72 20.63
N GLY A 83 -0.31 7.53 19.52
CA GLY A 83 1.05 8.05 19.34
C GLY A 83 2.12 6.99 19.13
N ASN A 84 1.80 5.69 19.15
CA ASN A 84 2.76 4.64 18.80
C ASN A 84 2.91 4.51 17.27
N ASN A 85 3.26 5.61 16.62
CA ASN A 85 3.53 5.73 15.20
C ASN A 85 4.88 6.43 14.99
N PRO A 86 5.49 6.34 13.80
CA PRO A 86 6.79 6.95 13.52
C PRO A 86 6.86 8.46 13.82
N SER A 87 5.73 9.15 13.73
CA SER A 87 5.63 10.59 13.98
C SER A 87 5.44 10.95 15.46
N ASN A 88 5.22 9.96 16.34
CA ASN A 88 4.92 10.10 17.77
C ASN A 88 3.79 11.11 18.06
N ARG A 89 2.70 11.03 17.29
CA ARG A 89 1.58 12.00 17.32
C ARG A 89 0.24 11.31 17.45
N GLN A 90 -0.73 11.97 18.08
CA GLN A 90 -2.11 11.47 18.08
C GLN A 90 -2.75 11.61 16.71
N LEU A 91 -3.46 10.57 16.27
CA LEU A 91 -4.23 10.55 15.03
C LEU A 91 -5.72 10.56 15.37
N PRO A 92 -6.53 11.52 14.86
CA PRO A 92 -7.96 11.57 15.14
C PRO A 92 -8.74 10.57 14.26
N PHE A 93 -8.35 9.30 14.31
CA PHE A 93 -8.96 8.24 13.53
C PHE A 93 -9.77 7.30 14.42
N ASP A 94 -10.90 6.83 13.89
CA ASP A 94 -11.76 5.86 14.56
C ASP A 94 -11.97 4.65 13.65
N ILE A 95 -11.88 3.45 14.20
CA ILE A 95 -11.96 2.21 13.43
C ILE A 95 -13.40 1.68 13.43
N VAL A 96 -13.92 1.38 12.25
CA VAL A 96 -15.27 0.84 12.07
C VAL A 96 -15.18 -0.51 11.39
N PHE A 97 -15.65 -1.54 12.09
CA PHE A 97 -15.70 -2.90 11.57
C PHE A 97 -16.97 -3.13 10.76
N ALA A 98 -16.82 -3.56 9.51
CA ALA A 98 -17.92 -3.88 8.61
C ALA A 98 -18.02 -5.38 8.39
N ASP A 99 -19.22 -5.93 8.61
CA ASP A 99 -19.51 -7.33 8.32
C ASP A 99 -19.30 -7.64 6.84
N LYS A 100 -18.84 -8.85 6.54
CA LYS A 100 -18.62 -9.35 5.17
C LYS A 100 -19.88 -9.35 4.29
N LYS A 101 -21.07 -9.36 4.91
CA LYS A 101 -22.36 -9.27 4.21
C LYS A 101 -22.70 -7.85 3.77
N THR A 102 -22.00 -6.85 4.32
CA THR A 102 -22.18 -5.45 3.99
C THR A 102 -21.58 -5.20 2.61
N ASN A 103 -22.41 -4.85 1.62
CA ASN A 103 -21.98 -4.55 0.27
C ASN A 103 -21.36 -3.14 0.19
N LEU A 104 -20.13 -2.99 0.70
CA LEU A 104 -19.38 -1.74 0.68
C LEU A 104 -18.49 -1.67 -0.56
N THR A 105 -18.80 -0.74 -1.47
CA THR A 105 -18.03 -0.53 -2.70
C THR A 105 -16.55 -0.24 -2.44
N GLY A 106 -16.23 0.48 -1.34
CA GLY A 106 -14.85 0.78 -0.97
C GLY A 106 -14.01 -0.47 -0.66
N LEU A 107 -14.59 -1.45 0.04
CA LEU A 107 -13.91 -2.72 0.34
C LEU A 107 -13.70 -3.54 -0.94
N GLN A 108 -14.69 -3.56 -1.83
CA GLN A 108 -14.55 -4.24 -3.13
C GLN A 108 -13.45 -3.61 -3.99
N LEU A 109 -13.35 -2.28 -4.00
CA LEU A 109 -12.25 -1.61 -4.69
C LEU A 109 -10.90 -1.99 -4.07
N ALA A 110 -10.79 -2.05 -2.74
CA ALA A 110 -9.57 -2.47 -2.04
C ALA A 110 -9.12 -3.88 -2.45
N ASP A 111 -10.06 -4.83 -2.59
CA ASP A 111 -9.75 -6.19 -3.06
C ASP A 111 -9.28 -6.20 -4.52
N LEU A 112 -9.90 -5.39 -5.38
CA LEU A 112 -9.55 -5.31 -6.80
C LEU A 112 -8.17 -4.68 -7.05
N VAL A 113 -7.70 -3.78 -6.18
CA VAL A 113 -6.37 -3.14 -6.33
C VAL A 113 -5.23 -3.99 -5.78
N ALA A 114 -5.47 -4.83 -4.77
CA ALA A 114 -4.43 -5.57 -4.07
C ALA A 114 -3.61 -6.47 -5.02
N ARG A 115 -4.28 -7.22 -5.90
CA ARG A 115 -3.61 -8.16 -6.82
C ARG A 115 -2.78 -7.47 -7.90
N PRO A 116 -3.29 -6.46 -8.64
CA PRO A 116 -2.49 -5.70 -9.60
C PRO A 116 -1.24 -5.07 -8.98
N VAL A 117 -1.36 -4.49 -7.77
CA VAL A 117 -0.22 -3.90 -7.05
C VAL A 117 0.81 -4.95 -6.67
N GLY A 118 0.36 -6.07 -6.09
CA GLY A 118 1.26 -7.18 -5.74
C GLY A 118 1.96 -7.80 -6.96
N LEU A 119 1.27 -7.96 -8.08
CA LEU A 119 1.85 -8.50 -9.31
C LEU A 119 2.93 -7.57 -9.88
N ASN A 120 2.71 -6.26 -9.86
CA ASN A 120 3.71 -5.28 -10.29
C ASN A 120 5.00 -5.37 -9.46
N TYR A 121 4.87 -5.64 -8.15
CA TYR A 121 6.03 -5.84 -7.27
C TYR A 121 6.77 -7.16 -7.56
N ILE A 122 6.04 -8.28 -7.68
CA ILE A 122 6.63 -9.61 -7.84
C ILE A 122 7.20 -9.82 -9.25
N ARG A 123 6.59 -9.23 -10.27
CA ARG A 123 6.93 -9.41 -11.69
C ARG A 123 6.97 -8.07 -12.44
N PRO A 124 7.94 -7.20 -12.16
CA PRO A 124 7.99 -5.85 -12.72
C PRO A 124 8.15 -5.81 -14.25
N ALA A 125 8.76 -6.84 -14.85
CA ALA A 125 8.92 -6.93 -16.31
C ALA A 125 7.65 -7.42 -17.04
N GLN A 126 6.67 -7.97 -16.32
CA GLN A 126 5.43 -8.45 -16.92
C GLN A 126 4.46 -7.28 -17.12
N ALA A 127 3.92 -7.14 -18.34
CA ALA A 127 2.91 -6.12 -18.62
C ALA A 127 1.70 -6.24 -17.66
N ASN A 128 1.30 -5.12 -17.06
CA ASN A 128 0.24 -5.08 -16.06
C ASN A 128 -0.66 -3.85 -16.27
N GLN A 129 -1.56 -3.96 -17.25
CA GLN A 129 -2.49 -2.90 -17.63
C GLN A 129 -3.35 -2.41 -16.45
N ALA A 130 -3.74 -3.33 -15.55
CA ALA A 130 -4.51 -2.97 -14.36
C ALA A 130 -3.70 -2.05 -13.44
N PHE A 131 -2.42 -2.34 -13.22
CA PHE A 131 -1.54 -1.46 -12.44
C PHE A 131 -1.31 -0.11 -13.14
N ASP A 132 -1.15 -0.10 -14.47
CA ASP A 132 -0.99 1.14 -15.22
C ASP A 132 -2.19 2.09 -15.08
N LEU A 133 -3.41 1.54 -14.97
CA LEU A 133 -4.60 2.33 -14.64
C LEU A 133 -4.55 2.86 -13.20
N LEU A 134 -4.09 2.05 -12.24
CA LEU A 134 -4.00 2.43 -10.84
C LEU A 134 -2.95 3.51 -10.54
N LYS A 135 -1.92 3.67 -11.39
CA LYS A 135 -0.95 4.77 -11.29
C LYS A 135 -1.64 6.12 -11.09
N ARG A 136 -2.73 6.36 -11.83
CA ARG A 136 -3.50 7.61 -11.77
C ARG A 136 -4.44 7.73 -10.57
N LYS A 137 -4.54 6.69 -9.74
CA LYS A 137 -5.37 6.69 -8.53
C LYS A 137 -4.53 6.87 -7.27
N PHE A 138 -3.23 6.58 -7.32
CA PHE A 138 -2.39 6.71 -6.14
C PHE A 138 -2.33 8.13 -5.59
N TYR A 139 -2.20 8.22 -4.27
CA TYR A 139 -1.75 9.43 -3.61
C TYR A 139 -0.34 9.79 -4.10
N CYS A 140 -0.16 11.04 -4.54
CA CYS A 140 1.06 11.52 -5.18
C CYS A 140 1.53 12.79 -4.49
N ASP A 141 2.84 12.98 -4.41
CA ASP A 141 3.40 14.27 -4.01
C ASP A 141 3.04 15.36 -5.05
N GLY A 142 2.65 16.55 -4.59
CA GLY A 142 2.08 17.60 -5.45
C GLY A 142 0.59 17.42 -5.81
N GLY A 143 -0.09 16.43 -5.21
CA GLY A 143 -1.54 16.27 -5.27
C GLY A 143 -2.06 15.95 -6.69
N ARG A 144 -3.28 16.42 -7.00
CA ARG A 144 -3.96 16.10 -8.27
C ARG A 144 -3.27 16.61 -9.54
N LYS A 145 -2.25 17.47 -9.41
CA LYS A 145 -1.48 17.96 -10.56
C LYS A 145 -0.41 16.98 -11.04
N GLN A 146 -0.03 16.01 -10.19
CA GLN A 146 1.03 15.03 -10.46
C GLN A 146 0.48 13.60 -10.57
N VAL A 147 -0.81 13.45 -10.92
CA VAL A 147 -1.47 12.15 -10.99
C VAL A 147 -0.73 11.21 -11.94
N GLY A 148 -0.34 10.04 -11.43
CA GLY A 148 0.41 9.04 -12.18
C GLY A 148 1.93 9.11 -12.05
N SER A 149 2.46 10.08 -11.30
CA SER A 149 3.89 10.27 -11.03
C SER A 149 4.13 10.65 -9.57
N GLY A 150 5.29 10.32 -8.99
CA GLY A 150 5.61 10.71 -7.62
C GLY A 150 4.71 10.06 -6.57
N TYR A 151 4.14 8.89 -6.89
CA TYR A 151 3.35 8.08 -5.95
C TYR A 151 4.23 7.08 -5.19
N GLU A 152 5.42 6.76 -5.71
CA GLU A 152 6.37 5.88 -5.05
C GLU A 152 6.84 6.49 -3.72
N ASN A 153 6.79 5.70 -2.64
CA ASN A 153 7.06 6.12 -1.26
C ASN A 153 6.09 7.17 -0.68
N VAL A 154 4.99 7.46 -1.39
CA VAL A 154 3.95 8.41 -0.95
C VAL A 154 2.58 7.73 -0.90
N GLY A 155 2.08 7.26 -2.05
CA GLY A 155 0.85 6.46 -2.16
C GLY A 155 1.09 4.98 -2.34
N LEU A 156 2.26 4.57 -2.88
CA LEU A 156 2.70 3.18 -2.92
C LEU A 156 3.98 3.02 -2.11
N ILE A 157 3.87 2.39 -0.95
CA ILE A 157 5.00 2.18 -0.03
C ILE A 157 5.41 0.71 -0.10
N ILE A 158 6.72 0.46 -0.23
CA ILE A 158 7.30 -0.88 -0.17
C ILE A 158 8.12 -0.98 1.12
N TYR A 159 7.80 -1.97 1.95
CA TYR A 159 8.50 -2.25 3.19
C TYR A 159 9.13 -3.65 3.21
N PRO A 160 10.38 -3.82 3.68
CA PRO A 160 11.34 -2.76 4.00
C PRO A 160 11.70 -1.92 2.75
N PRO A 161 12.19 -0.67 2.89
CA PRO A 161 12.56 0.17 1.75
C PRO A 161 13.60 -0.54 0.89
N GLN A 162 13.43 -0.53 -0.43
CA GLN A 162 14.48 -1.00 -1.35
C GLN A 162 15.63 0.02 -1.31
N LYS A 163 16.89 -0.45 -1.33
CA LYS A 163 18.02 0.46 -1.55
C LYS A 163 17.73 1.19 -2.86
N ALA A 164 17.73 2.52 -2.84
CA ALA A 164 17.57 3.31 -4.04
C ALA A 164 18.58 2.80 -5.08
N LYS A 165 18.10 2.45 -6.28
CA LYS A 165 19.02 2.35 -7.41
C LYS A 165 19.62 3.73 -7.60
N SER A 166 20.94 3.85 -7.41
CA SER A 166 21.67 5.05 -7.84
C SER A 166 21.35 5.32 -9.32
N PRO A 167 21.38 6.58 -9.79
CA PRO A 167 20.99 6.92 -11.16
C PRO A 167 21.84 6.28 -12.28
N ASP A 168 22.93 5.59 -11.95
CA ASP A 168 23.95 5.10 -12.89
C ASP A 168 24.18 3.57 -12.82
N GLU A 169 23.16 2.76 -13.06
CA GLU A 169 23.40 1.37 -13.49
C GLU A 169 22.70 1.12 -14.84
N PRO A 170 23.46 0.92 -15.92
CA PRO A 170 22.89 0.55 -17.22
C PRO A 170 22.12 -0.76 -17.07
N THR A 171 20.97 -0.82 -17.72
CA THR A 171 20.19 -2.05 -17.84
C THR A 171 20.98 -3.04 -18.70
N GLU A 172 21.83 -3.85 -18.08
CA GLU A 172 22.37 -5.03 -18.76
C GLU A 172 21.23 -6.02 -18.97
N ALA A 173 20.76 -6.06 -20.23
CA ALA A 173 19.95 -7.13 -20.73
C ALA A 173 20.69 -8.45 -20.53
N VAL A 174 20.16 -9.31 -19.65
CA VAL A 174 20.58 -10.70 -19.56
C VAL A 174 20.19 -11.38 -20.87
N THR A 175 21.15 -11.47 -21.78
CA THR A 175 21.03 -12.21 -23.04
C THR A 175 20.98 -13.70 -22.70
N PRO A 176 20.03 -14.50 -23.23
CA PRO A 176 19.97 -15.92 -22.94
C PRO A 176 21.15 -16.64 -23.63
N THR A 177 22.01 -17.27 -22.84
CA THR A 177 23.11 -18.10 -23.32
C THR A 177 22.55 -19.30 -24.09
N ARG A 178 22.64 -19.25 -25.41
CA ARG A 178 22.32 -20.36 -26.31
C ARG A 178 23.49 -21.35 -26.25
N ASN A 179 23.30 -22.51 -25.62
CA ASN A 179 24.24 -23.62 -25.73
C ASN A 179 24.32 -24.10 -27.20
N PRO A 180 25.51 -24.19 -27.81
CA PRO A 180 25.68 -24.94 -29.04
C PRO A 180 25.78 -26.44 -28.73
N GLN A 181 25.07 -27.24 -29.51
CA GLN A 181 25.26 -28.68 -29.63
C GLN A 181 26.73 -29.02 -29.91
N SER A 182 27.24 -30.05 -29.24
CA SER A 182 28.39 -30.82 -29.73
C SER A 182 27.91 -32.18 -30.19
N THR A 183 28.33 -32.50 -31.41
CA THR A 183 28.29 -33.76 -32.17
C THR A 183 28.66 -35.00 -31.39
#